data_AF-A0A4V1UD78-F1
#
_entry.id   AF-A0A4V1UD78-F1
#
_cell.length_a   1.000
_cell.length_b   1.000
_cell.length_c   1.000
_cell.angle_alpha   90.00
_cell.angle_beta   90.00
_cell.angle_gamma   90.00
#
_symmetry.space_group_name_H-M   'P 1'
#
loop_
_entity.id
_entity.type
_entity.pdbx_description
1 polymer ?
#
loop_
_entity_poly.entity_id
_entity_poly.type
_entity_poly.pdbx_seq_one_letter_code
_entity_poly.pdbx_strand_id
1 'polypeptide(L)' 'MVFSSTAGNDIRYYVGASYFHFNEPKVAFNVSRDVRLNKKIMVNVGISVPTSDYDRLILYADYFA' A
#
# COMPACT_ATOMS: atom_id res chain seq x y z
N MET A 1 -0.06 6.91 -4.45
CA MET A 1 0.70 6.90 -5.72
C MET A 1 1.40 5.57 -5.83
N VAL A 2 1.47 5.00 -7.04
CA VAL A 2 2.17 3.73 -7.28
C VAL A 2 3.01 3.86 -8.55
N PHE A 3 4.22 3.34 -8.49
CA PHE A 3 5.06 3.11 -9.64
C PHE A 3 5.22 1.60 -9.82
N SER A 4 5.10 1.12 -11.04
CA SER A 4 5.33 -0.27 -11.38
C SER A 4 6.08 -0.36 -12.70
N SER A 5 6.93 -1.37 -12.83
CA SER A 5 7.65 -1.65 -14.07
C SER A 5 8.02 -3.12 -14.18
N THR A 6 8.59 -3.47 -15.33
CA THR A 6 9.06 -4.82 -15.67
C THR A 6 10.55 -4.77 -15.95
N ALA A 7 11.30 -5.77 -15.48
CA ALA A 7 12.71 -5.96 -15.78
C ALA A 7 12.98 -7.37 -16.31
N GLY A 8 13.89 -7.49 -17.28
CA GLY A 8 14.35 -8.78 -17.81
C GLY A 8 13.22 -9.70 -18.28
N ASN A 9 13.28 -10.97 -17.89
CA ASN A 9 12.33 -12.04 -18.25
C ASN A 9 11.00 -11.92 -17.47
N ASP A 10 10.24 -10.85 -17.69
CA ASP A 10 8.90 -10.63 -17.10
C ASP A 10 8.89 -10.58 -15.56
N ILE A 11 10.01 -10.18 -14.93
CA ILE A 11 10.02 -9.85 -13.50
C ILE A 11 9.31 -8.52 -13.33
N ARG A 12 8.22 -8.51 -12.56
CA ARG A 12 7.41 -7.31 -12.30
C ARG A 12 7.67 -6.82 -10.90
N TYR A 13 7.78 -5.50 -10.73
CA TYR A 13 7.95 -4.90 -9.42
C TYR A 13 7.14 -3.63 -9.30
N TYR A 14 6.78 -3.29 -8.07
CA TYR A 14 6.07 -2.06 -7.75
C TYR A 14 6.51 -1.48 -6.42
N VAL A 15 6.41 -0.15 -6.32
CA VAL A 15 6.54 0.61 -5.08
C VAL A 15 5.40 1.61 -5.01
N GLY A 16 4.75 1.68 -3.86
CA GLY A 16 3.60 2.54 -3.62
C GLY A 16 3.74 3.28 -2.31
N ALA A 17 3.11 4.45 -2.27
CA ALA A 17 2.95 5.25 -1.07
C ALA A 17 1.53 5.81 -1.01
N SER A 18 0.93 5.79 0.18
CA SER A 18 -0.44 6.26 0.42
C SER A 18 -0.49 7.11 1.68
N TYR A 19 -1.40 8.10 1.67
CA TYR A 19 -1.70 8.94 2.81
C TYR A 19 -3.18 8.89 3.11
N PHE A 20 -3.52 8.41 4.30
CA PHE A 20 -4.90 8.25 4.75
C PHE A 20 -5.29 9.36 5.71
N HIS A 21 -6.59 9.63 5.77
CA HIS A 21 -7.19 10.56 6.73
C HIS A 21 -6.57 11.96 6.66
N PHE A 22 -6.31 12.47 5.45
CA PHE A 22 -5.69 13.79 5.24
C PHE A 22 -6.38 14.90 6.04
N ASN A 23 -7.71 14.88 6.11
CA ASN A 23 -8.54 15.84 6.84
C ASN A 23 -8.98 15.37 8.23
N GLU A 24 -8.42 14.27 8.75
CA GLU A 24 -8.74 13.70 10.07
C GLU A 24 -10.25 13.59 10.30
N PRO A 25 -10.96 12.80 9.48
CA PRO A 25 -12.41 12.76 9.50
C PRO A 25 -12.92 12.33 10.87
N LYS A 26 -13.98 13.00 11.33
CA LYS A 26 -14.65 12.70 12.58
C LYS A 26 -15.39 11.37 12.47
N VAL A 27 -15.18 10.50 13.46
CA VAL A 27 -15.83 9.19 13.56
C VAL A 27 -16.69 9.04 14.81
N ALA A 28 -16.68 10.04 15.69
CA ALA A 28 -17.60 10.07 16.82
C ALA A 28 -19.01 10.52 16.39
N PHE A 29 -20.00 9.68 16.69
CA PHE A 29 -21.43 9.99 16.57
C PHE A 29 -21.99 10.71 17.81
N ASN A 30 -21.23 10.73 18.91
CA ASN A 30 -21.58 11.47 20.12
C ASN A 30 -21.14 12.95 19.97
N VAL A 31 -22.08 13.88 20.14
CA VAL A 31 -21.81 15.33 20.05
C VAL A 31 -20.82 15.84 21.12
N SER A 32 -20.74 15.17 22.28
CA SER A 32 -19.89 15.56 23.40
C SER A 32 -18.46 15.01 23.33
N ARG A 33 -18.13 14.13 22.38
CA ARG A 33 -16.76 13.62 22.18
C ARG A 33 -16.33 13.80 20.73
N ASP A 34 -15.18 14.42 20.52
CA ASP A 34 -14.59 14.53 19.18
C ASP A 34 -13.51 13.46 19.02
N VAL A 35 -13.89 12.32 18.45
CA VAL A 35 -12.95 11.25 18.05
C VAL A 35 -12.77 11.33 16.54
N ARG A 36 -11.51 11.41 16.12
CA ARG A 36 -11.10 11.55 14.72
C ARG A 36 -10.11 10.46 14.34
N LEU A 37 -10.03 10.15 13.05
CA LEU A 37 -9.03 9.23 12.55
C LEU A 37 -7.67 9.93 12.45
N ASN A 38 -6.65 9.28 12.97
CA ASN A 38 -5.27 9.74 12.83
C ASN A 38 -4.83 9.65 11.37
N LYS A 39 -4.10 10.67 10.94
CA LYS A 39 -3.32 10.64 9.70
C LYS A 39 -2.41 9.42 9.72
N LYS A 40 -2.36 8.72 8.59
CA LYS A 40 -1.58 7.49 8.45
C LYS A 40 -0.83 7.51 7.13
N ILE A 41 0.42 7.10 7.15
CA ILE A 41 1.21 6.89 5.94
C ILE A 41 1.37 5.39 5.75
N MET A 42 1.37 4.96 4.49
CA MET A 42 1.75 3.62 4.12
C MET A 42 2.75 3.65 2.99
N VAL A 43 3.71 2.74 3.05
CA VAL A 43 4.56 2.39 1.93
C VAL A 43 4.37 0.90 1.65
N ASN A 44 4.17 0.54 0.38
CA ASN A 44 4.21 -0.85 -0.07
C ASN A 44 5.30 -1.04 -1.10
N VAL A 45 5.84 -2.26 -1.14
CA VAL A 45 6.68 -2.74 -2.21
C VAL A 45 6.32 -4.17 -2.54
N GLY A 46 6.53 -4.58 -3.78
CA GLY A 46 6.43 -5.98 -4.13
C GLY A 46 7.14 -6.32 -5.42
N ILE A 47 7.45 -7.61 -5.55
CA ILE A 47 8.10 -8.22 -6.70
C ILE A 47 7.39 -9.52 -7.06
N SER A 48 7.25 -9.78 -8.35
CA SER A 48 6.72 -11.01 -8.92
C SER A 48 7.73 -11.56 -9.91
N VAL A 49 8.17 -12.78 -9.66
CA VAL A 49 9.17 -13.48 -10.48
C VAL A 49 8.51 -14.71 -11.10
N PRO A 50 8.52 -14.87 -12.43
CA PRO A 50 8.07 -16.11 -13.05
C PRO A 50 9.00 -17.27 -12.68
N THR A 51 8.40 -18.37 -12.25
CA THR A 51 9.11 -19.63 -11.95
C THR A 51 8.87 -20.68 -13.04
N SER A 52 7.83 -20.52 -13.84
CA SER A 52 7.54 -21.25 -15.08
C SER A 52 6.71 -20.36 -16.01
N ASP A 53 6.29 -20.87 -17.17
CA ASP A 53 5.37 -20.15 -18.07
C ASP A 53 3.98 -19.90 -17.43
N TYR A 54 3.64 -20.65 -16.38
CA TYR A 54 2.34 -20.61 -15.70
C TYR A 54 2.43 -20.15 -14.23
N ASP A 55 3.59 -20.34 -13.60
CA ASP A 55 3.78 -20.13 -12.17
C ASP A 55 4.60 -18.88 -11.87
N ARG A 56 4.27 -18.21 -10.76
CA ARG A 56 4.98 -17.02 -10.29
C ARG A 56 5.16 -17.06 -8.77
N LEU A 57 6.35 -16.68 -8.32
CA LEU A 57 6.62 -16.35 -6.93
C LEU A 57 6.37 -14.85 -6.71
N ILE A 58 5.62 -14.50 -5.66
CA ILE A 58 5.31 -13.11 -5.31
C ILE A 58 5.75 -12.85 -3.87
N LEU A 59 6.52 -11.78 -3.69
CA LEU A 59 6.89 -11.26 -2.38
C LEU A 59 6.45 -9.80 -2.28
N TYR A 60 5.90 -9.42 -1.14
CA TYR A 60 5.48 -8.05 -0.88
C TYR A 60 5.68 -7.70 0.60
N ALA A 61 5.80 -6.41 0.86
CA ALA A 61 5.91 -5.86 2.20
C ALA A 61 5.15 -4.55 2.29
N ASP A 62 4.45 -4.37 3.40
CA ASP A 62 3.70 -3.18 3.72
C ASP A 62 4.21 -2.61 5.04
N TYR A 63 4.47 -1.30 5.05
CA TYR A 63 4.81 -0.55 6.24
C TYR A 63 3.77 0.53 6.48
N PHE A 64 3.34 0.65 7.73
CA PHE A 64 2.33 1.60 8.18
C PHE A 64 2.88 2.44 9.34
N ALA A 65 2.74 3.76 9.23
CA ALA A 65 3.11 4.73 10.26
C ALA A 65 1.97 5.71 10.52
#